data_AF-A0A430FBM8-F1
#
_entry.id   AF-A0A430FBM8-F1
#
_cell.length_a   1.000
_cell.length_b   1.000
_cell.length_c   1.000
_cell.angle_alpha   90.00
_cell.angle_beta   90.00
_cell.angle_gamma   90.00
#
_symmetry.space_group_name_H-M   'P 1'
#
loop_
_entity.id
_entity.type
_entity.pdbx_description
1 polymer ?
#
loop_
_entity_poly.entity_id
_entity_poly.type
_entity_poly.pdbx_seq_one_letter_code
_entity_poly.pdbx_strand_id
1 'polypeptide(L)'
;MTDTENTTVICDSCGTPWPPDTMRTCDCCGGGCCEDCMRRCDRCDDVLCPDCIEACERCGGECCDNCQRICERCLTHLCADCVEVCDRCGDIYCPDCVEWDDIEGHCVCENCWNTEPDYRDPYEGVPHAEHAYTHGLEIEIDGHHDAEPLRDSRLIAGWKPDRSLCEGGMEYQTQPLPWDAETMDELETLIAGIEPGGCGECAGGHIHIRRTERQTPARWYHALTGIDHAQTLALNMRHDTDDDRWCALRHDAYHGKCTAVNDDHPETIELRTFGAWNSYSAHQLKPALTWVHAMWRFFQHHPLHSLKETDIRRMAYVQARQAIGLPHAIQHLVDAANGRENH
;
A
#
# COMPACT_ATOMS: atom_id res chain seq x y z
N MET A 1 -44.49 30.76 67.19
CA MET A 1 -43.37 29.99 66.61
C MET A 1 -43.93 29.39 65.35
N THR A 2 -43.59 29.99 64.21
CA THR A 2 -43.99 29.52 62.90
C THR A 2 -43.18 28.28 62.58
N ASP A 3 -43.83 27.13 62.49
CA ASP A 3 -43.29 25.94 61.83
C ASP A 3 -43.02 26.33 60.38
N THR A 4 -41.77 26.67 60.07
CA THR A 4 -41.26 26.58 58.71
C THR A 4 -41.12 25.10 58.43
N GLU A 5 -42.13 24.52 57.78
CA GLU A 5 -41.98 23.22 57.11
C GLU A 5 -40.69 23.27 56.31
N ASN A 6 -39.72 22.43 56.70
CA ASN A 6 -38.46 22.28 56.00
C ASN A 6 -38.77 21.54 54.70
N THR A 7 -39.33 22.24 53.72
CA THR A 7 -39.66 21.69 52.40
C THR A 7 -38.35 21.32 51.72
N THR A 8 -38.09 20.02 51.60
CA THR A 8 -36.95 19.47 50.88
C THR A 8 -37.38 19.00 49.48
N VAL A 9 -36.46 19.08 48.53
CA VAL A 9 -36.61 18.53 47.17
C VAL A 9 -35.65 17.35 47.03
N ILE A 10 -36.05 16.31 46.30
CA ILE A 10 -35.20 15.13 46.08
C ILE A 10 -34.24 15.42 44.95
N CYS A 11 -32.93 15.16 45.17
CA CYS A 11 -31.92 15.21 44.11
C CYS A 11 -32.14 14.06 43.12
N ASP A 12 -32.24 14.38 41.83
CA ASP A 12 -32.50 13.40 40.78
C ASP A 12 -31.38 12.35 40.65
N SER A 13 -30.14 12.71 41.03
CA SER A 13 -28.98 11.81 40.93
C SER A 13 -28.80 10.92 42.16
N CYS A 14 -28.74 11.49 43.38
CA CYS A 14 -28.43 10.72 44.60
C CYS A 14 -29.67 10.32 45.41
N GLY A 15 -30.87 10.76 45.02
CA GLY A 15 -32.13 10.46 45.70
C GLY A 15 -32.26 11.05 47.11
N THR A 16 -31.31 11.89 47.54
CA THR A 16 -31.28 12.47 48.89
C THR A 16 -32.11 13.75 48.94
N PRO A 17 -32.82 14.05 50.04
CA PRO A 17 -33.54 15.32 50.20
C PRO A 17 -32.58 16.48 50.47
N TRP A 18 -32.75 17.58 49.75
CA TRP A 18 -31.94 18.80 49.85
C TRP A 18 -32.82 20.05 49.99
N PRO A 19 -32.32 21.13 50.61
CA PRO A 19 -32.96 22.45 50.56
C PRO A 19 -33.18 22.93 49.11
N PRO A 20 -34.32 23.56 48.78
CA PRO A 20 -34.61 23.97 47.40
C PRO A 20 -33.62 25.00 46.83
N ASP A 21 -33.03 25.84 47.68
CA ASP A 21 -32.08 26.90 47.33
C ASP A 21 -30.66 26.39 47.00
N THR A 22 -30.34 25.16 47.38
CA THR A 22 -29.08 24.49 47.04
C THR A 22 -29.18 23.58 45.81
N MET A 23 -30.38 23.43 45.25
CA MET A 23 -30.58 22.73 43.99
C MET A 23 -30.02 23.55 42.82
N ARG A 24 -29.49 22.85 41.83
CA ARG A 24 -28.96 23.38 40.58
C ARG A 24 -29.59 22.62 39.42
N THR A 25 -29.63 23.29 38.26
CA THR A 25 -30.14 22.72 37.03
C THR A 25 -28.97 22.26 36.18
N CYS A 26 -29.03 21.03 35.66
CA CYS A 26 -28.06 20.53 34.68
C CYS A 26 -28.21 21.28 33.36
N ASP A 27 -27.11 21.81 32.83
CA ASP A 27 -27.10 22.57 31.58
C ASP A 27 -27.39 21.70 30.34
N CYS A 28 -27.19 20.38 30.44
CA CYS A 28 -27.44 19.43 29.36
C CYS A 28 -28.90 18.93 29.33
N CYS A 29 -29.39 18.33 30.42
CA CYS A 29 -30.71 17.69 30.45
C CYS A 29 -31.81 18.49 31.15
N GLY A 30 -31.46 19.59 31.85
CA GLY A 30 -32.40 20.37 32.65
C GLY A 30 -32.82 19.72 33.98
N GLY A 31 -32.26 18.57 34.34
CA GLY A 31 -32.55 17.87 35.59
C GLY A 31 -32.08 18.62 36.84
N GLY A 32 -32.76 18.40 37.96
CA GLY A 32 -32.47 19.06 39.24
C GLY A 32 -31.55 18.22 40.10
N CYS A 33 -30.33 18.69 40.35
CA CYS A 33 -29.36 18.00 41.21
C CYS A 33 -28.88 18.91 42.34
N CYS A 34 -28.49 18.31 43.47
CA CYS A 34 -27.84 19.05 44.54
C CYS A 34 -26.44 19.49 44.12
N GLU A 35 -25.93 20.56 44.76
CA GLU A 35 -24.60 21.10 44.47
C GLU A 35 -23.46 20.07 44.60
N ASP A 36 -23.57 19.10 45.52
CA ASP A 36 -22.57 18.04 45.72
C ASP A 36 -22.50 17.04 44.56
N CYS A 37 -23.61 16.82 43.86
CA CYS A 37 -23.67 15.91 42.72
C CYS A 37 -23.28 16.60 41.41
N MET A 38 -23.30 17.92 41.36
CA MET A 38 -23.00 18.67 40.16
C MET A 38 -21.50 18.68 39.89
N ARG A 39 -21.16 18.47 38.62
CA ARG A 39 -19.79 18.54 38.11
C ARG A 39 -19.70 19.62 37.05
N ARG A 40 -18.53 20.21 36.89
CA ARG A 40 -18.27 21.19 35.84
C ARG A 40 -17.50 20.47 34.73
N CYS A 41 -17.86 20.73 33.48
CA CYS A 41 -17.07 20.24 32.36
C CYS A 41 -15.66 20.85 32.40
N ASP A 42 -14.63 20.03 32.17
CA ASP A 42 -13.25 20.51 32.12
C ASP A 42 -12.90 21.25 30.81
N ARG A 43 -13.84 21.37 29.86
CA ARG A 43 -13.64 21.95 28.52
C ARG A 43 -14.58 23.11 28.19
N CYS A 44 -15.62 23.32 28.99
CA CYS A 44 -16.53 24.44 28.86
C CYS A 44 -17.04 24.85 30.25
N ASP A 45 -17.92 25.85 30.32
CA ASP A 45 -18.44 26.35 31.59
C ASP A 45 -19.69 25.59 32.09
N ASP A 46 -20.15 24.59 31.34
CA ASP A 46 -21.37 23.84 31.64
C ASP A 46 -21.25 23.09 32.97
N VAL A 47 -22.34 23.12 33.74
CA VAL A 47 -22.52 22.38 34.98
C VAL A 47 -23.52 21.27 34.76
N LEU A 48 -23.10 20.04 35.04
CA LEU A 48 -23.74 18.81 34.60
C LEU A 48 -24.07 17.92 35.80
N CYS A 49 -25.16 17.17 35.68
CA CYS A 49 -25.41 16.04 36.56
C CYS A 49 -24.48 14.85 36.22
N PRO A 50 -24.32 13.86 37.11
CA PRO A 50 -23.48 12.70 36.88
C PRO A 50 -23.86 11.86 35.65
N ASP A 51 -25.11 11.92 35.19
CA ASP A 51 -25.57 11.18 34.01
C ASP A 51 -25.26 11.90 32.69
N CYS A 52 -24.90 13.19 32.74
CA CYS A 52 -24.59 14.02 31.57
C CYS A 52 -23.11 14.34 31.44
N ILE A 53 -22.27 13.74 32.29
CA ILE A 53 -20.83 13.93 32.29
C ILE A 53 -20.15 12.59 32.10
N GLU A 54 -19.19 12.54 31.18
CA GLU A 54 -18.41 11.35 30.93
C GLU A 54 -16.92 11.67 31.00
N ALA A 55 -16.13 10.71 31.44
CA ALA A 55 -14.68 10.86 31.49
C ALA A 55 -14.07 10.57 30.11
N CYS A 56 -13.19 11.46 29.65
CA CYS A 56 -12.27 11.18 28.56
C CYS A 56 -11.40 9.98 28.94
N GLU A 57 -11.44 8.91 28.16
CA GLU A 57 -10.73 7.67 28.46
C GLU A 57 -9.20 7.81 28.41
N ARG A 58 -8.69 8.87 27.76
CA ARG A 58 -7.24 9.14 27.65
C ARG A 58 -6.67 9.98 28.79
N CYS A 59 -7.34 11.07 29.15
CA CYS A 59 -6.83 12.01 30.16
C CYS A 59 -7.60 11.99 31.48
N GLY A 60 -8.72 11.26 31.56
CA GLY A 60 -9.62 11.21 32.71
C GLY A 60 -10.43 12.50 32.94
N GLY A 61 -10.34 13.47 32.04
CA GLY A 61 -11.03 14.76 32.17
C GLY A 61 -12.53 14.61 31.95
N GLU A 62 -13.33 15.28 32.76
CA GLU A 62 -14.78 15.16 32.76
C GLU A 62 -15.41 16.09 31.70
N CYS A 63 -16.17 15.54 30.76
CA CYS A 63 -16.66 16.23 29.57
C CYS A 63 -18.20 16.16 29.45
N CYS A 64 -18.83 17.24 28.99
CA CYS A 64 -20.19 17.17 28.46
C CYS A 64 -20.21 16.50 27.10
N ASP A 65 -21.40 16.06 26.68
CA ASP A 65 -21.65 15.41 25.38
C ASP A 65 -21.16 16.27 24.18
N ASN A 66 -21.34 17.60 24.25
CA ASN A 66 -20.86 18.53 23.20
C ASN A 66 -19.33 18.65 23.13
N CYS A 67 -18.63 18.42 24.25
CA CYS A 67 -17.18 18.46 24.34
C CYS A 67 -16.53 17.08 24.13
N GLN A 68 -17.37 16.04 24.02
CA GLN A 68 -16.94 14.68 23.75
C GLN A 68 -16.79 14.45 22.25
N ARG A 69 -15.85 13.58 21.90
CA ARG A 69 -15.59 13.08 20.56
C ARG A 69 -15.44 11.56 20.65
N ILE A 70 -15.80 10.87 19.59
CA ILE A 70 -15.69 9.42 19.51
C ILE A 70 -14.65 9.12 18.43
N CYS A 71 -13.67 8.28 18.73
CA CYS A 71 -12.72 7.80 17.73
C CYS A 71 -13.45 6.92 16.70
N GLU A 72 -13.38 7.26 15.41
CA GLU A 72 -14.07 6.52 14.34
C GLU A 72 -13.62 5.05 14.21
N ARG A 73 -12.42 4.73 14.72
CA ARG A 73 -11.87 3.37 14.66
C ARG A 73 -12.23 2.52 15.88
N CYS A 74 -11.85 2.98 17.07
CA CYS A 74 -11.94 2.18 18.29
C CYS A 74 -13.12 2.57 19.18
N LEU A 75 -13.90 3.57 18.77
CA LEU A 75 -15.06 4.10 19.49
C LEU A 75 -14.76 4.64 20.90
N THR A 76 -13.48 4.88 21.22
CA THR A 76 -13.07 5.48 22.49
C THR A 76 -13.60 6.90 22.61
N HIS A 77 -14.13 7.22 23.80
CA HIS A 77 -14.65 8.53 24.15
C HIS A 77 -13.53 9.47 24.61
N LEU A 78 -13.41 10.61 23.94
CA LEU A 78 -12.28 11.54 24.07
C LEU A 78 -12.78 12.97 24.25
N CYS A 79 -11.97 13.79 24.92
CA CYS A 79 -12.15 15.24 24.90
C CYS A 79 -11.52 15.86 23.64
N ALA A 80 -11.90 17.10 23.32
CA ALA A 80 -11.38 17.83 22.16
C ALA A 80 -9.85 18.00 22.10
N ASP A 81 -9.14 17.92 23.23
CA ASP A 81 -7.66 18.02 23.27
C ASP A 81 -6.96 16.65 23.13
N CYS A 82 -7.73 15.56 23.13
CA CYS A 82 -7.22 14.18 23.10
C CYS A 82 -7.54 13.47 21.78
N VAL A 83 -7.92 14.23 20.76
CA VAL A 83 -8.22 13.73 19.43
C VAL A 83 -7.22 14.23 18.41
N GLU A 84 -7.05 13.45 17.36
CA GLU A 84 -6.39 13.84 16.12
C GLU A 84 -7.42 13.83 14.99
N VAL A 85 -7.21 14.66 13.98
CA VAL A 85 -8.03 14.70 12.76
C VAL A 85 -7.21 14.14 11.63
N CYS A 86 -7.76 13.19 10.89
CA CYS A 86 -7.10 12.73 9.66
C CYS A 86 -7.19 13.83 8.60
N ASP A 87 -6.05 14.31 8.10
CA ASP A 87 -6.01 15.41 7.14
C ASP A 87 -6.56 15.04 5.74
N ARG A 88 -6.73 13.74 5.46
CA ARG A 88 -7.27 13.23 4.19
C ARG A 88 -8.80 13.12 4.19
N CYS A 89 -9.42 12.56 5.22
CA CYS A 89 -10.88 12.41 5.28
C CYS A 89 -11.59 13.39 6.23
N GLY A 90 -10.88 14.04 7.14
CA GLY A 90 -11.44 14.93 8.15
C GLY A 90 -12.06 14.22 9.36
N ASP A 91 -11.97 12.89 9.41
CA ASP A 91 -12.51 12.08 10.50
C ASP A 91 -11.65 12.17 11.77
N ILE A 92 -12.29 11.89 12.91
CA ILE A 92 -11.71 12.08 14.25
C ILE A 92 -11.23 10.74 14.81
N TYR A 93 -10.01 10.71 15.33
CA TYR A 93 -9.39 9.53 15.90
C TYR A 93 -8.70 9.81 17.24
N CYS A 94 -8.46 8.77 18.03
CA CYS A 94 -7.47 8.87 19.10
C CYS A 94 -6.05 8.87 18.49
N PRO A 95 -5.04 9.47 19.15
CA PRO A 95 -3.66 9.45 18.67
C PRO A 95 -3.06 8.06 18.45
N ASP A 96 -3.67 7.01 19.02
CA ASP A 96 -3.20 5.63 18.87
C ASP A 96 -3.82 4.94 17.63
N CYS A 97 -4.80 5.57 16.98
CA CYS A 97 -5.53 5.05 15.81
C CYS A 97 -5.18 5.77 14.49
N VAL A 98 -4.26 6.74 14.55
CA VAL A 98 -3.70 7.45 13.40
C VAL A 98 -2.20 7.26 13.38
N GLU A 99 -1.60 7.40 12.20
CA GLU A 99 -0.16 7.45 12.02
C GLU A 99 0.23 8.85 11.51
N TRP A 100 1.39 9.33 11.96
CA TRP A 100 1.95 10.56 11.44
C TRP A 100 2.73 10.23 10.17
N ASP A 101 2.32 10.81 9.05
CA ASP A 101 3.08 10.74 7.81
C ASP A 101 4.30 11.66 7.95
N ASP A 102 5.43 11.12 8.39
CA ASP A 102 6.72 11.85 8.53
C ASP A 102 7.20 12.46 7.21
N ILE A 103 6.61 12.03 6.09
CA ILE A 103 7.01 12.35 4.73
C ILE A 103 6.19 13.53 4.19
N GLU A 104 4.85 13.44 4.25
CA GLU A 104 3.95 14.51 3.81
C GLU A 104 3.62 15.48 4.96
N GLY A 105 4.06 15.18 6.19
CA GLY A 105 3.94 16.05 7.36
C GLY A 105 2.52 16.23 7.87
N HIS A 106 1.68 15.19 7.80
CA HIS A 106 0.27 15.27 8.17
C HIS A 106 -0.23 13.97 8.82
N CYS A 107 -1.38 14.04 9.49
CA CYS A 107 -1.95 12.93 10.24
C CYS A 107 -2.90 12.09 9.36
N VAL A 108 -2.68 10.77 9.30
CA VAL A 108 -3.43 9.87 8.42
C VAL A 108 -4.00 8.68 9.18
N CYS A 109 -5.28 8.37 8.95
CA CYS A 109 -5.88 7.16 9.49
C CYS A 109 -5.55 5.94 8.62
N GLU A 110 -5.62 4.73 9.21
CA GLU A 110 -5.29 3.48 8.51
C GLU A 110 -6.08 3.29 7.20
N ASN A 111 -7.36 3.69 7.16
CA ASN A 111 -8.17 3.58 5.95
C ASN A 111 -7.64 4.47 4.83
N CYS A 112 -7.20 5.69 5.15
CA CYS A 112 -6.60 6.61 4.19
C CYS A 112 -5.15 6.24 3.82
N TRP A 113 -4.49 5.45 4.68
CA TRP A 113 -3.16 4.88 4.42
C TRP A 113 -3.21 3.70 3.45
N ASN A 114 -4.20 2.82 3.61
CA ASN A 114 -4.37 1.61 2.82
C ASN A 114 -5.28 1.79 1.59
N THR A 115 -5.38 3.02 1.06
CA THR A 115 -6.08 3.22 -0.20
C THR A 115 -5.20 2.77 -1.36
N GLU A 116 -5.79 2.02 -2.29
CA GLU A 116 -5.14 1.75 -3.58
C GLU A 116 -4.80 3.10 -4.25
N PRO A 117 -3.63 3.22 -4.87
CA PRO A 117 -3.26 4.43 -5.60
C PRO A 117 -4.31 4.82 -6.65
N ASP A 118 -4.46 6.12 -6.89
CA ASP A 118 -5.31 6.58 -8.00
C ASP A 118 -4.59 6.33 -9.33
N TYR A 119 -4.95 5.21 -9.96
CA TYR A 119 -4.36 4.78 -11.22
C TYR A 119 -4.99 5.51 -12.41
N ARG A 120 -4.13 6.05 -13.25
CA ARG A 120 -4.52 6.66 -14.53
C ARG A 120 -4.54 5.60 -15.62
N ASP A 121 -5.53 5.68 -16.51
CA ASP A 121 -5.57 4.83 -17.70
C ASP A 121 -4.42 5.24 -18.65
N PRO A 122 -3.42 4.36 -18.90
CA PRO A 122 -2.29 4.69 -19.77
C PRO A 122 -2.70 4.96 -21.23
N TYR A 123 -3.90 4.56 -21.62
CA TYR A 123 -4.42 4.74 -22.95
C TYR A 123 -5.58 5.73 -23.02
N GLU A 124 -5.75 6.56 -21.98
CA GLU A 124 -6.80 7.59 -21.95
C GLU A 124 -6.70 8.50 -23.19
N GLY A 125 -7.81 8.62 -23.93
CA GLY A 125 -7.86 9.43 -25.15
C GLY A 125 -7.08 8.87 -26.36
N VAL A 126 -6.47 7.69 -26.23
CA VAL A 126 -5.69 7.04 -27.30
C VAL A 126 -6.41 5.76 -27.77
N PRO A 127 -6.69 5.59 -29.07
CA PRO A 127 -7.25 4.34 -29.59
C PRO A 127 -6.34 3.14 -29.32
N HIS A 128 -6.86 2.13 -28.64
CA HIS A 128 -6.13 0.92 -28.26
C HIS A 128 -7.02 -0.33 -28.35
N ALA A 129 -6.40 -1.52 -28.30
CA ALA A 129 -7.15 -2.77 -28.27
C ALA A 129 -7.78 -2.99 -26.88
N GLU A 130 -8.95 -3.64 -26.80
CA GLU A 130 -9.68 -3.94 -25.55
C GLU A 130 -8.82 -4.61 -24.46
N HIS A 131 -7.80 -5.36 -24.88
CA HIS A 131 -6.84 -5.99 -23.98
C HIS A 131 -5.41 -5.52 -24.29
N ALA A 132 -5.22 -4.21 -24.47
CA ALA A 132 -3.90 -3.64 -24.61
C ALA A 132 -3.04 -4.02 -23.40
N TYR A 133 -1.80 -4.41 -23.67
CA TYR A 133 -0.88 -4.84 -22.62
C TYR A 133 -0.49 -3.64 -21.76
N THR A 134 -0.50 -3.82 -20.45
CA THR A 134 0.10 -2.91 -19.48
C THR A 134 0.95 -3.70 -18.51
N HIS A 135 1.92 -3.00 -17.91
CA HIS A 135 2.73 -3.53 -16.83
C HIS A 135 2.83 -2.47 -15.73
N GLY A 136 2.99 -2.90 -14.49
CA GLY A 136 3.36 -2.05 -13.37
C GLY A 136 4.53 -2.70 -12.63
N LEU A 137 5.28 -1.89 -11.91
CA LEU A 137 6.27 -2.30 -10.93
C LEU A 137 5.83 -1.87 -9.53
N GLU A 138 6.11 -2.76 -8.60
CA GLU A 138 6.29 -2.44 -7.19
C GLU A 138 7.81 -2.35 -6.96
N ILE A 139 8.27 -1.17 -6.52
CA ILE A 139 9.66 -0.86 -6.26
C ILE A 139 9.81 -0.75 -4.74
N GLU A 140 10.37 -1.79 -4.13
CA GLU A 140 10.70 -1.78 -2.71
C GLU A 140 12.12 -1.27 -2.52
N ILE A 141 12.29 -0.29 -1.63
CA ILE A 141 13.60 0.30 -1.32
C ILE A 141 13.87 0.14 0.17
N ASP A 142 14.96 -0.55 0.48
CA ASP A 142 15.39 -0.78 1.84
C ASP A 142 15.95 0.50 2.47
N GLY A 143 15.41 0.84 3.65
CA GLY A 143 15.89 1.92 4.48
C GLY A 143 15.73 3.31 3.87
N HIS A 144 16.30 4.31 4.55
CA HIS A 144 16.23 5.70 4.11
C HIS A 144 16.89 5.93 2.74
N HIS A 145 16.21 6.70 1.89
CA HIS A 145 16.64 7.05 0.54
C HIS A 145 16.05 8.42 0.13
N ASP A 146 16.54 8.96 -0.98
CA ASP A 146 15.96 10.16 -1.59
C ASP A 146 14.64 9.82 -2.28
N ALA A 147 13.53 10.23 -1.68
CA ALA A 147 12.19 9.89 -2.13
C ALA A 147 11.60 10.93 -3.10
N GLU A 148 12.15 12.14 -3.16
CA GLU A 148 11.60 13.24 -3.97
C GLU A 148 11.51 12.87 -5.47
N PRO A 149 12.56 12.28 -6.11
CA PRO A 149 12.48 11.90 -7.52
C PRO A 149 11.40 10.84 -7.83
N LEU A 150 11.11 9.95 -6.87
CA LEU A 150 10.08 8.92 -7.03
C LEU A 150 8.68 9.52 -6.89
N ARG A 151 8.46 10.37 -5.88
CA ARG A 151 7.16 11.00 -5.62
C ARG A 151 6.74 11.96 -6.70
N ASP A 152 7.70 12.73 -7.22
CA ASP A 152 7.44 13.72 -8.26
C ASP A 152 7.36 13.08 -9.66
N SER A 153 7.71 11.80 -9.79
CA SER A 153 7.65 11.09 -11.06
C SER A 153 6.22 10.83 -11.49
N ARG A 154 5.92 11.17 -12.75
CA ARG A 154 4.65 10.82 -13.39
C ARG A 154 4.44 9.31 -13.50
N LEU A 155 5.48 8.50 -13.34
CA LEU A 155 5.40 7.04 -13.43
C LEU A 155 4.91 6.41 -12.14
N ILE A 156 4.98 7.11 -11.01
CA ILE A 156 4.54 6.62 -9.71
C ILE A 156 3.07 7.00 -9.49
N ALA A 157 2.30 6.07 -8.94
CA ALA A 157 0.89 6.24 -8.58
C ALA A 157 0.71 6.45 -7.08
N GLY A 158 1.53 5.78 -6.27
CA GLY A 158 1.48 5.91 -4.82
C GLY A 158 2.69 5.26 -4.16
N TRP A 159 2.81 5.50 -2.87
CA TRP A 159 3.89 4.97 -2.04
C TRP A 159 3.42 4.83 -0.60
N LYS A 160 4.04 3.92 0.14
CA LYS A 160 3.79 3.73 1.56
C LYS A 160 5.04 3.15 2.25
N PRO A 161 5.24 3.40 3.55
CA PRO A 161 6.19 2.63 4.34
C PRO A 161 5.80 1.16 4.36
N ASP A 162 6.78 0.28 4.18
CA ASP A 162 6.56 -1.16 4.32
C ASP A 162 7.35 -1.71 5.51
N ARG A 163 6.61 -2.35 6.42
CA ARG A 163 7.15 -2.95 7.64
C ARG A 163 7.94 -4.23 7.37
N SER A 164 7.87 -4.79 6.15
CA SER A 164 8.76 -5.88 5.72
C SER A 164 10.21 -5.40 5.53
N LEU A 165 10.39 -4.11 5.27
CA LEU A 165 11.67 -3.51 4.88
C LEU A 165 12.45 -3.01 6.10
N CYS A 166 13.70 -2.59 5.87
CA CYS A 166 14.48 -1.89 6.90
C CYS A 166 13.80 -0.60 7.37
N GLU A 167 14.14 -0.12 8.56
CA GLU A 167 13.66 1.17 9.09
C GLU A 167 13.87 2.31 8.07
N GLY A 168 12.79 3.04 7.76
CA GLY A 168 12.77 4.07 6.72
C GLY A 168 12.56 3.55 5.29
N GLY A 169 12.36 2.24 5.11
CA GLY A 169 12.07 1.62 3.83
C GLY A 169 10.66 1.91 3.31
N MET A 170 10.53 1.98 1.99
CA MET A 170 9.29 2.35 1.30
C MET A 170 9.02 1.42 0.13
N GLU A 171 7.74 1.18 -0.11
CA GLU A 171 7.20 0.54 -1.30
C GLU A 171 6.61 1.63 -2.20
N TYR A 172 7.02 1.67 -3.47
CA TYR A 172 6.50 2.57 -4.49
C TYR A 172 5.78 1.78 -5.58
N GLN A 173 4.55 2.18 -5.88
CA GLN A 173 3.74 1.55 -6.90
C GLN A 173 3.67 2.44 -8.13
N THR A 174 4.11 1.93 -9.27
CA THR A 174 3.96 2.64 -10.54
C THR A 174 2.49 2.72 -10.99
N GLN A 175 2.21 3.64 -11.89
CA GLN A 175 1.01 3.62 -12.72
C GLN A 175 0.97 2.33 -13.58
N PRO A 176 -0.18 1.89 -14.10
CA PRO A 176 -0.20 0.95 -15.21
C PRO A 176 0.48 1.62 -16.40
N LEU A 177 1.59 1.05 -16.86
CA LEU A 177 2.43 1.62 -17.90
C LEU A 177 2.16 0.97 -19.26
N PRO A 178 2.08 1.77 -20.34
CA PRO A 178 2.00 1.25 -21.70
C PRO A 178 3.32 0.58 -22.11
N TRP A 179 3.27 -0.24 -23.17
CA TRP A 179 4.47 -0.81 -23.79
C TRP A 179 4.98 0.08 -24.93
N ASP A 180 5.84 1.04 -24.59
CA ASP A 180 6.54 1.90 -25.54
C ASP A 180 7.96 2.24 -25.06
N ALA A 181 8.80 2.71 -25.98
CA ALA A 181 10.22 2.95 -25.67
C ALA A 181 10.45 4.13 -24.72
N GLU A 182 9.62 5.19 -24.78
CA GLU A 182 9.78 6.38 -23.96
C GLU A 182 9.50 6.06 -22.49
N THR A 183 8.38 5.38 -22.22
CA THR A 183 8.03 4.94 -20.87
C THR A 183 9.09 4.00 -20.30
N MET A 184 9.62 3.09 -21.13
CA MET A 184 10.67 2.15 -20.72
C MET A 184 12.01 2.82 -20.40
N ASP A 185 12.40 3.84 -21.17
CA ASP A 185 13.62 4.62 -20.96
C ASP A 185 13.52 5.49 -19.70
N GLU A 186 12.36 6.12 -19.47
CA GLU A 186 12.12 6.94 -18.28
C GLU A 186 12.11 6.09 -17.01
N LEU A 187 11.50 4.91 -17.07
CA LEU A 187 11.44 3.99 -15.95
C LEU A 187 12.81 3.40 -15.60
N GLU A 188 13.61 3.02 -16.59
CA GLU A 188 15.00 2.59 -16.36
C GLU A 188 15.83 3.73 -15.76
N THR A 189 15.64 4.96 -16.23
CA THR A 189 16.35 6.15 -15.70
C THR A 189 15.96 6.42 -14.25
N LEU A 190 14.66 6.33 -13.93
CA LEU A 190 14.16 6.48 -12.56
C LEU A 190 14.79 5.44 -11.64
N ILE A 191 14.77 4.17 -12.04
CA ILE A 191 15.35 3.06 -11.26
C ILE A 191 16.87 3.19 -11.13
N ALA A 192 17.56 3.62 -12.19
CA ALA A 192 19.00 3.85 -12.16
C ALA A 192 19.42 4.94 -11.17
N GLY A 193 18.52 5.88 -10.85
CA GLY A 193 18.74 6.92 -9.84
C GLY A 193 18.52 6.49 -8.40
N ILE A 194 17.99 5.27 -8.17
CA ILE A 194 17.75 4.76 -6.83
C ILE A 194 19.05 4.19 -6.27
N GLU A 195 19.63 4.90 -5.30
CA GLU A 195 20.74 4.37 -4.51
C GLU A 195 20.22 3.37 -3.49
N PRO A 196 20.71 2.11 -3.49
CA PRO A 196 20.28 1.13 -2.50
C PRO A 196 20.70 1.54 -1.09
N GLY A 197 19.73 1.55 -0.19
CA GLY A 197 19.92 1.72 1.24
C GLY A 197 19.78 0.41 2.03
N GLY A 198 19.86 0.51 3.35
CA GLY A 198 19.56 -0.58 4.28
C GLY A 198 20.45 -1.81 4.15
N CYS A 199 19.89 -3.00 4.42
CA CYS A 199 20.64 -4.27 4.40
C CYS A 199 20.72 -4.93 3.01
N GLY A 200 19.84 -4.54 2.07
CA GLY A 200 19.78 -5.10 0.72
C GLY A 200 19.18 -6.51 0.63
N GLU A 201 18.66 -7.05 1.73
CA GLU A 201 18.10 -8.40 1.82
C GLU A 201 16.57 -8.44 1.93
N CYS A 202 15.93 -7.32 2.30
CA CYS A 202 14.47 -7.28 2.50
C CYS A 202 13.74 -6.80 1.25
N ALA A 203 14.34 -5.88 0.48
CA ALA A 203 13.75 -5.36 -0.74
C ALA A 203 13.71 -6.39 -1.88
N GLY A 204 12.53 -6.57 -2.45
CA GLY A 204 12.24 -7.27 -3.69
C GLY A 204 11.81 -6.33 -4.81
N GLY A 205 11.36 -6.93 -5.90
CA GLY A 205 10.74 -6.23 -7.01
C GLY A 205 9.56 -7.07 -7.51
N HIS A 206 8.41 -6.44 -7.69
CA HIS A 206 7.26 -7.11 -8.27
C HIS A 206 6.95 -6.51 -9.64
N ILE A 207 6.59 -7.37 -10.59
CA ILE A 207 6.02 -6.92 -11.87
C ILE A 207 4.57 -7.36 -11.92
N HIS A 208 3.69 -6.38 -12.01
CA HIS A 208 2.25 -6.54 -12.20
C HIS A 208 1.95 -6.54 -13.69
N ILE A 209 1.21 -7.54 -14.16
CA ILE A 209 0.99 -7.76 -15.60
C ILE A 209 -0.50 -7.72 -15.87
N ARG A 210 -0.94 -7.00 -16.90
CA ARG A 210 -2.34 -6.97 -17.32
C ARG A 210 -2.91 -8.39 -17.46
N ARG A 211 -3.95 -8.71 -16.68
CA ARG A 211 -4.65 -9.99 -16.79
C ARG A 211 -5.66 -9.95 -17.93
N THR A 212 -5.76 -11.10 -18.59
CA THR A 212 -6.89 -11.45 -19.45
C THR A 212 -7.30 -12.88 -19.10
N GLU A 213 -8.41 -13.37 -19.65
CA GLU A 213 -8.82 -14.77 -19.48
C GLU A 213 -7.74 -15.79 -19.89
N ARG A 214 -6.76 -15.39 -20.71
CA ARG A 214 -5.67 -16.26 -21.20
C ARG A 214 -4.41 -16.21 -20.35
N GLN A 215 -4.32 -15.26 -19.42
CA GLN A 215 -3.20 -15.12 -18.49
C GLN A 215 -3.54 -15.87 -17.19
N THR A 216 -3.17 -17.16 -17.12
CA THR A 216 -3.41 -17.97 -15.92
C THR A 216 -2.12 -18.09 -15.09
N PRO A 217 -2.21 -18.15 -13.76
CA PRO A 217 -1.03 -18.28 -12.91
C PRO A 217 -0.23 -19.55 -13.22
N ALA A 218 -0.88 -20.67 -13.57
CA ALA A 218 -0.21 -21.90 -14.00
C ALA A 218 0.65 -21.72 -15.26
N ARG A 219 0.22 -20.90 -16.24
CA ARG A 219 1.04 -20.59 -17.42
C ARG A 219 2.30 -19.82 -17.04
N TRP A 220 2.17 -18.86 -16.13
CA TRP A 220 3.31 -18.09 -15.61
C TRP A 220 4.26 -18.93 -14.76
N TYR A 221 3.73 -19.83 -13.94
CA TYR A 221 4.54 -20.84 -13.24
C TYR A 221 5.41 -21.65 -14.22
N HIS A 222 4.80 -22.19 -15.28
CA HIS A 222 5.56 -22.95 -16.28
C HIS A 222 6.54 -22.07 -17.07
N ALA A 223 6.26 -20.78 -17.24
CA ALA A 223 7.22 -19.85 -17.85
C ALA A 223 8.47 -19.66 -16.96
N LEU A 224 8.26 -19.39 -15.67
CA LEU A 224 9.34 -19.18 -14.70
C LEU A 224 10.19 -20.44 -14.49
N THR A 225 9.59 -21.63 -14.53
CA THR A 225 10.35 -22.89 -14.48
C THR A 225 11.02 -23.27 -15.81
N GLY A 226 10.78 -22.50 -16.88
CA GLY A 226 11.33 -22.73 -18.21
C GLY A 226 12.67 -22.05 -18.48
N ILE A 227 13.03 -21.04 -17.67
CA ILE A 227 14.29 -20.31 -17.79
C ILE A 227 15.34 -20.90 -16.85
N ASP A 228 16.61 -20.82 -17.24
CA ASP A 228 17.74 -21.34 -16.45
C ASP A 228 18.31 -20.29 -15.48
N HIS A 229 19.17 -20.74 -14.56
CA HIS A 229 19.81 -19.89 -13.56
C HIS A 229 20.57 -18.69 -14.14
N ALA A 230 21.18 -18.81 -15.32
CA ALA A 230 21.88 -17.68 -15.93
C ALA A 230 20.88 -16.63 -16.46
N GLN A 231 19.74 -17.11 -16.98
CA GLN A 231 18.65 -16.25 -17.41
C GLN A 231 17.93 -15.59 -16.23
N THR A 232 17.71 -16.29 -15.11
CA THR A 232 17.12 -15.68 -13.93
C THR A 232 17.99 -14.54 -13.42
N LEU A 233 19.30 -14.75 -13.26
CA LEU A 233 20.23 -13.70 -12.92
C LEU A 233 20.17 -12.53 -13.91
N ALA A 234 20.19 -12.79 -15.22
CA ALA A 234 20.17 -11.72 -16.23
C ALA A 234 18.85 -10.92 -16.29
N LEU A 235 17.73 -11.51 -15.84
CA LEU A 235 16.43 -10.88 -15.78
C LEU A 235 16.10 -10.34 -14.37
N ASN A 236 17.06 -10.33 -13.44
CA ASN A 236 16.89 -9.94 -12.04
C ASN A 236 15.84 -10.79 -11.30
N MET A 237 15.74 -12.10 -11.59
CA MET A 237 14.81 -13.02 -10.93
C MET A 237 15.51 -13.88 -9.87
N ARG A 238 14.92 -13.95 -8.67
CA ARG A 238 15.44 -14.61 -7.47
C ARG A 238 14.91 -16.02 -7.22
N HIS A 239 13.84 -16.43 -7.89
CA HIS A 239 13.16 -17.72 -7.63
C HIS A 239 14.03 -18.97 -7.89
N ASP A 240 15.17 -18.83 -8.57
CA ASP A 240 16.13 -19.91 -8.87
C ASP A 240 17.55 -19.59 -8.33
N THR A 241 17.73 -18.48 -7.59
CA THR A 241 19.06 -18.03 -7.14
C THR A 241 19.27 -18.25 -5.65
N ASP A 242 18.22 -18.19 -4.83
CA ASP A 242 18.30 -18.30 -3.37
C ASP A 242 17.10 -19.06 -2.77
N ASP A 243 17.25 -19.58 -1.55
CA ASP A 243 16.13 -20.05 -0.72
C ASP A 243 15.38 -18.82 -0.17
N ASP A 244 14.81 -18.05 -1.09
CA ASP A 244 14.12 -16.81 -0.78
C ASP A 244 12.74 -17.13 -0.22
N ARG A 245 12.59 -16.93 1.09
CA ARG A 245 11.34 -17.11 1.82
C ARG A 245 10.19 -16.23 1.27
N TRP A 246 10.50 -15.21 0.47
CA TRP A 246 9.55 -14.22 -0.03
C TRP A 246 8.98 -14.55 -1.42
N CYS A 247 9.61 -15.44 -2.21
CA CYS A 247 9.16 -15.72 -3.58
C CYS A 247 9.17 -17.21 -3.94
N ALA A 248 8.55 -18.05 -3.11
CA ALA A 248 8.51 -19.50 -3.33
C ALA A 248 7.75 -19.86 -4.62
N LEU A 249 8.48 -20.44 -5.60
CA LEU A 249 7.88 -20.92 -6.84
C LEU A 249 7.23 -22.30 -6.66
N ARG A 250 5.92 -22.31 -6.43
CA ARG A 250 5.13 -23.53 -6.18
C ARG A 250 3.96 -23.63 -7.15
N HIS A 251 3.73 -24.84 -7.65
CA HIS A 251 2.53 -25.11 -8.46
C HIS A 251 1.30 -25.15 -7.54
N ASP A 252 0.17 -24.63 -8.03
CA ASP A 252 -1.13 -24.56 -7.33
C ASP A 252 -1.13 -23.77 -6.01
N ALA A 253 -0.15 -22.90 -5.80
CA ALA A 253 -0.05 -22.00 -4.65
C ALA A 253 0.17 -20.56 -5.11
N TYR A 254 -0.89 -19.94 -5.62
CA TYR A 254 -0.85 -18.65 -6.30
C TYR A 254 -1.42 -17.48 -5.48
N HIS A 255 -1.38 -17.60 -4.15
CA HIS A 255 -1.99 -16.62 -3.24
C HIS A 255 -1.06 -16.30 -2.08
N GLY A 256 -1.16 -15.07 -1.58
CA GLY A 256 -0.42 -14.58 -0.42
C GLY A 256 0.97 -14.01 -0.73
N LYS A 257 1.61 -13.47 0.31
CA LYS A 257 2.82 -12.65 0.19
C LYS A 257 4.09 -13.39 -0.23
N CYS A 258 4.13 -14.72 -0.07
CA CYS A 258 5.36 -15.51 -0.24
C CYS A 258 5.41 -16.32 -1.54
N THR A 259 4.51 -16.06 -2.51
CA THR A 259 4.48 -16.81 -3.77
C THR A 259 5.15 -16.05 -4.91
N ALA A 260 5.89 -16.77 -5.75
CA ALA A 260 6.50 -16.22 -6.96
C ALA A 260 5.46 -15.70 -7.97
N VAL A 261 4.28 -16.34 -8.04
CA VAL A 261 3.19 -15.98 -8.96
C VAL A 261 1.95 -15.78 -8.12
N ASN A 262 1.48 -14.54 -8.03
CA ASN A 262 0.31 -14.17 -7.24
C ASN A 262 -0.89 -13.85 -8.17
N ASP A 263 -2.05 -14.39 -7.79
CA ASP A 263 -3.33 -14.32 -8.49
C ASP A 263 -4.44 -13.69 -7.62
N ASP A 264 -4.06 -12.96 -6.57
CA ASP A 264 -5.00 -12.28 -5.65
C ASP A 264 -5.65 -11.05 -6.29
N HIS A 265 -5.02 -10.47 -7.32
CA HIS A 265 -5.54 -9.31 -8.01
C HIS A 265 -6.42 -9.71 -9.21
N PRO A 266 -7.66 -9.17 -9.33
CA PRO A 266 -8.58 -9.54 -10.40
C PRO A 266 -8.11 -9.08 -11.78
N GLU A 267 -7.37 -7.97 -11.85
CA GLU A 267 -7.00 -7.31 -13.11
C GLU A 267 -5.52 -7.52 -13.50
N THR A 268 -4.73 -8.15 -12.62
CA THR A 268 -3.29 -8.38 -12.84
C THR A 268 -2.86 -9.79 -12.44
N ILE A 269 -1.79 -10.28 -13.06
CA ILE A 269 -0.95 -11.35 -12.50
C ILE A 269 0.31 -10.68 -11.98
N GLU A 270 0.67 -10.95 -10.74
CA GLU A 270 1.86 -10.40 -10.12
C GLU A 270 2.98 -11.46 -10.10
N LEU A 271 4.15 -11.07 -10.57
CA LEU A 271 5.37 -11.86 -10.47
C LEU A 271 6.26 -11.25 -9.39
N ARG A 272 6.35 -11.91 -8.24
CA ARG A 272 7.14 -11.46 -7.07
C ARG A 272 8.58 -11.96 -7.09
N THR A 273 9.03 -12.44 -8.23
CA THR A 273 10.32 -13.10 -8.36
C THR A 273 11.47 -12.14 -8.53
N PHE A 274 11.24 -10.83 -8.69
CA PHE A 274 12.34 -9.93 -9.03
C PHE A 274 13.09 -9.49 -7.78
N GLY A 275 14.39 -9.25 -7.94
CA GLY A 275 15.13 -8.54 -6.93
C GLY A 275 14.83 -7.06 -6.93
N ALA A 276 15.33 -6.38 -5.89
CA ALA A 276 15.22 -4.93 -5.75
C ALA A 276 15.57 -4.21 -7.06
N TRP A 277 14.74 -3.25 -7.44
CA TRP A 277 14.96 -2.36 -8.57
C TRP A 277 15.73 -1.12 -8.10
N ASN A 278 17.01 -1.04 -8.45
CA ASN A 278 17.89 0.06 -8.05
C ASN A 278 19.03 0.29 -9.07
N SER A 279 19.97 1.18 -8.75
CA SER A 279 21.10 1.53 -9.60
C SER A 279 21.95 0.33 -10.06
N TYR A 280 22.01 -0.77 -9.30
CA TYR A 280 22.73 -1.97 -9.69
C TYR A 280 21.95 -2.88 -10.64
N SER A 281 20.62 -2.90 -10.55
CA SER A 281 19.74 -3.79 -11.32
C SER A 281 18.98 -3.11 -12.46
N ALA A 282 19.06 -1.78 -12.58
CA ALA A 282 18.35 -0.99 -13.59
C ALA A 282 18.53 -1.54 -15.01
N HIS A 283 19.76 -1.92 -15.37
CA HIS A 283 20.10 -2.47 -16.68
C HIS A 283 19.39 -3.79 -17.03
N GLN A 284 18.83 -4.49 -16.05
CA GLN A 284 18.10 -5.76 -16.21
C GLN A 284 16.61 -5.54 -16.45
N LEU A 285 16.10 -4.33 -16.20
CA LEU A 285 14.68 -4.00 -16.27
C LEU A 285 14.12 -4.16 -17.69
N LYS A 286 14.78 -3.58 -18.69
CA LYS A 286 14.35 -3.70 -20.10
C LYS A 286 14.33 -5.15 -20.58
N PRO A 287 15.38 -5.97 -20.36
CA PRO A 287 15.32 -7.41 -20.60
C PRO A 287 14.15 -8.11 -19.88
N ALA A 288 13.97 -7.85 -18.58
CA ALA A 288 12.89 -8.44 -17.78
C ALA A 288 11.51 -8.14 -18.37
N LEU A 289 11.19 -6.86 -18.58
CA LEU A 289 9.91 -6.43 -19.12
C LEU A 289 9.70 -6.90 -20.57
N THR A 290 10.77 -6.97 -21.38
CA THR A 290 10.72 -7.54 -22.74
C THR A 290 10.34 -9.02 -22.72
N TRP A 291 10.94 -9.80 -21.82
CA TRP A 291 10.59 -11.20 -21.64
C TRP A 291 9.15 -11.37 -21.17
N VAL A 292 8.73 -10.60 -20.16
CA VAL A 292 7.36 -10.62 -19.64
C VAL A 292 6.36 -10.30 -20.75
N HIS A 293 6.57 -9.23 -21.51
CA HIS A 293 5.66 -8.86 -22.60
C HIS A 293 5.61 -9.93 -23.70
N ALA A 294 6.76 -10.52 -24.07
CA ALA A 294 6.80 -11.60 -25.06
C ALA A 294 5.99 -12.83 -24.61
N MET A 295 6.13 -13.22 -23.34
CA MET A 295 5.36 -14.33 -22.76
C MET A 295 3.87 -14.01 -22.65
N TRP A 296 3.52 -12.79 -22.24
CA TRP A 296 2.14 -12.33 -22.22
C TRP A 296 1.50 -12.44 -23.61
N ARG A 297 2.19 -11.96 -24.65
CA ARG A 297 1.71 -12.06 -26.05
C ARG A 297 1.58 -13.50 -26.50
N PHE A 298 2.53 -14.36 -26.14
CA PHE A 298 2.48 -15.78 -26.44
C PHE A 298 1.23 -16.43 -25.82
N PHE A 299 0.94 -16.17 -24.54
CA PHE A 299 -0.27 -16.68 -23.89
C PHE A 299 -1.54 -16.06 -24.48
N GLN A 300 -1.52 -14.78 -24.81
CA GLN A 300 -2.65 -14.09 -25.41
C GLN A 300 -3.01 -14.69 -26.77
N HIS A 301 -2.02 -15.12 -27.55
CA HIS A 301 -2.24 -15.74 -28.86
C HIS A 301 -2.87 -17.14 -28.76
N HIS A 302 -2.62 -17.86 -27.67
CA HIS A 302 -2.99 -19.28 -27.53
C HIS A 302 -4.20 -19.49 -26.61
N PRO A 303 -5.30 -20.12 -27.11
CA PRO A 303 -6.46 -20.46 -26.29
C PRO A 303 -6.10 -21.27 -25.05
N LEU A 304 -6.95 -21.21 -24.02
CA LEU A 304 -6.79 -22.05 -22.84
C LEU A 304 -6.71 -23.53 -23.23
N HIS A 305 -5.89 -24.28 -22.52
CA HIS A 305 -5.63 -25.72 -22.73
C HIS A 305 -4.98 -26.10 -24.08
N SER A 306 -4.62 -25.16 -24.95
CA SER A 306 -3.97 -25.48 -26.23
C SER A 306 -2.45 -25.69 -26.14
N LEU A 307 -1.83 -25.19 -25.07
CA LEU A 307 -0.38 -25.27 -24.86
C LEU A 307 -0.05 -26.40 -23.90
N LYS A 308 1.00 -27.16 -24.21
CA LYS A 308 1.62 -28.07 -23.24
C LYS A 308 2.62 -27.31 -22.39
N GLU A 309 2.86 -27.79 -21.18
CA GLU A 309 3.92 -27.28 -20.30
C GLU A 309 5.26 -27.18 -21.03
N THR A 310 5.64 -28.21 -21.80
CA THR A 310 6.90 -28.24 -22.55
C THR A 310 7.01 -27.11 -23.59
N ASP A 311 5.89 -26.69 -24.16
CA ASP A 311 5.86 -25.61 -25.17
C ASP A 311 6.04 -24.25 -24.49
N ILE A 312 5.40 -24.06 -23.33
CA ILE A 312 5.54 -22.86 -22.50
C ILE A 312 6.99 -22.70 -22.05
N ARG A 313 7.57 -23.74 -21.44
CA ARG A 313 8.95 -23.72 -20.95
C ARG A 313 9.94 -23.43 -22.07
N ARG A 314 9.80 -24.09 -23.22
CA ARG A 314 10.65 -23.85 -24.39
C ARG A 314 10.54 -22.41 -24.89
N MET A 315 9.32 -21.88 -24.97
CA MET A 315 9.13 -20.50 -25.41
C MET A 315 9.74 -19.51 -24.43
N ALA A 316 9.52 -19.71 -23.12
CA ALA A 316 10.10 -18.88 -22.07
C ALA A 316 11.63 -18.83 -22.15
N TYR A 317 12.27 -19.99 -22.34
CA TYR A 317 13.71 -20.09 -22.54
C TYR A 317 14.19 -19.29 -23.77
N VAL A 318 13.52 -19.44 -24.92
CA VAL A 318 13.90 -18.77 -26.17
C VAL A 318 13.69 -17.26 -26.06
N GLN A 319 12.56 -16.82 -25.51
CA GLN A 319 12.28 -15.40 -25.34
C GLN A 319 13.23 -14.74 -24.35
N ALA A 320 13.65 -15.45 -23.28
CA ALA A 320 14.62 -14.91 -22.33
C ALA A 320 15.97 -14.65 -23.02
N ARG A 321 16.45 -15.59 -23.85
CA ARG A 321 17.67 -15.38 -24.65
C ARG A 321 17.56 -14.21 -25.61
N GLN A 322 16.38 -13.98 -26.19
CA GLN A 322 16.16 -12.85 -27.10
C GLN A 322 16.14 -11.52 -26.35
N ALA A 323 15.46 -11.48 -25.20
CA ALA A 323 15.32 -10.29 -24.37
C ALA A 323 16.64 -9.84 -23.73
N ILE A 324 17.46 -10.78 -23.26
CA ILE A 324 18.80 -10.52 -22.70
C ILE A 324 19.78 -10.05 -23.82
N GLY A 325 19.48 -10.40 -25.07
CA GLY A 325 20.38 -10.18 -26.20
C GLY A 325 21.48 -11.23 -26.30
N LEU A 326 22.17 -11.25 -27.45
CA LEU A 326 23.38 -12.06 -27.60
C LEU A 326 24.51 -11.41 -26.77
N PRO A 327 25.31 -12.18 -26.02
CA PRO A 327 26.55 -11.67 -25.45
C PRO A 327 27.35 -10.95 -26.56
N HIS A 328 27.90 -9.77 -26.29
CA HIS A 328 28.66 -8.98 -27.28
C HIS A 328 29.69 -9.82 -28.07
N ALA A 329 30.24 -10.87 -27.45
CA ALA A 329 31.15 -11.83 -28.09
C ALA A 329 30.56 -12.56 -29.32
N ILE A 330 29.24 -12.74 -29.42
CA ILE A 330 28.58 -13.40 -30.55
C ILE A 330 28.04 -12.37 -31.55
N GLN A 331 27.70 -11.16 -31.11
CA GLN A 331 27.23 -10.10 -31.99
C GLN A 331 28.29 -9.75 -33.05
N HIS A 332 29.57 -9.64 -32.66
CA HIS A 332 30.68 -9.46 -33.61
C HIS A 332 30.81 -10.61 -34.64
N LEU A 333 30.49 -11.86 -34.26
CA LEU A 333 30.52 -12.99 -35.18
C LEU A 333 29.32 -12.99 -36.13
N VAL A 334 28.16 -12.52 -35.67
CA VAL A 334 26.95 -12.35 -36.50
C VAL A 334 27.10 -11.17 -37.46
N ASP A 335 27.71 -10.06 -37.02
CA ASP A 335 28.00 -8.90 -37.87
C ASP A 335 29.08 -9.23 -38.90
N ALA A 336 30.12 -9.97 -38.50
CA ALA A 336 31.13 -10.51 -39.41
C ALA A 336 30.53 -11.53 -40.42
N ALA A 337 29.61 -12.39 -39.99
CA ALA A 337 28.93 -13.34 -40.88
C ALA A 337 27.93 -12.66 -41.83
N ASN A 338 27.38 -11.50 -41.44
CA ASN A 338 26.44 -10.72 -42.24
C ASN A 338 27.12 -9.61 -43.06
N GLY A 339 28.45 -9.59 -43.12
CA GLY A 339 29.22 -8.66 -43.98
C GLY A 339 29.07 -7.19 -43.61
N ARG A 340 28.69 -6.87 -42.36
CA ARG A 340 28.66 -5.49 -41.86
C ARG A 340 29.98 -5.23 -41.15
N GLU A 341 30.99 -4.85 -41.91
CA GLU A 341 32.18 -4.22 -41.34
C GLU A 341 31.78 -2.84 -40.81
N ASN A 342 31.99 -2.61 -39.51
CA ASN A 342 31.82 -1.29 -38.90
C ASN A 342 32.84 -0.32 -39.51
N HIS A 343 32.34 0.78 -40.07
CA HIS A 343 33.13 1.98 -40.35
C HIS A 343 33.20 2.89 -39.14
#